data_AF-A0A6J7EJL7-F1
#
_entry.id   AF-A0A6J7EJL7-F1
#
_cell.length_a   1.000
_cell.length_b   1.000
_cell.length_c   1.000
_cell.angle_alpha   90.00
_cell.angle_beta   90.00
_cell.angle_gamma   90.00
#
_symmetry.space_group_name_H-M   'P 1'
#
loop_
_entity.id
_entity.type
_entity.pdbx_description
1 polymer ?
#
loop_
_entity_poly.entity_id
_entity_poly.type
_entity_poly.pdbx_seq_one_letter_code
_entity_poly.pdbx_strand_id
1 'polypeptide(L)'
;MAQLLGAESIINVAGFGPPTLHALGARLASRLSSRVYNLAITNVPGPQQPLYVAGSRLLASYPVMPLTKNQAMSIGLTSYDGGVFVSVNADRDSVRDLADFVGCMRESLDELRQAARLVTGRVLRIIPSDDGPDEVSVS
;
A
#
# COMPACT_ATOMS: atom_id res chain seq x y z
N MET A 1 34.38 40.72 -21.35
CA MET A 1 33.08 40.91 -20.67
C MET A 1 32.06 39.94 -21.27
N ALA A 2 32.21 38.64 -20.98
CA ALA A 2 31.35 37.58 -21.53
C ALA A 2 31.44 36.31 -20.65
N GLN A 3 31.17 36.44 -19.35
CA GLN A 3 31.06 35.27 -18.45
C GLN A 3 30.48 35.73 -17.11
N LEU A 4 29.17 36.00 -17.10
CA LEU A 4 28.41 36.14 -15.84
C LEU A 4 26.94 35.73 -16.03
N LEU A 5 26.40 35.85 -17.24
CA LEU A 5 25.02 35.46 -17.60
C LEU A 5 24.78 33.93 -17.71
N GLY A 6 25.84 33.11 -17.76
CA GLY A 6 25.73 31.65 -17.78
C GLY A 6 25.60 31.01 -16.39
N ALA A 7 26.17 31.64 -15.36
CA ALA A 7 26.12 31.13 -14.00
C ALA A 7 24.76 31.41 -13.35
N GLU A 8 24.18 32.60 -13.55
CA GLU A 8 22.83 32.91 -13.06
C GLU A 8 21.73 32.08 -13.74
N SER A 9 21.90 31.67 -14.99
CA SER A 9 20.93 30.80 -15.68
C SER A 9 21.00 29.35 -15.19
N ILE A 10 22.21 28.85 -14.85
CA ILE A 10 22.39 27.54 -14.19
C ILE A 10 21.93 27.60 -12.73
N ILE A 11 22.14 28.72 -12.03
CA ILE A 11 21.70 28.94 -10.65
C ILE A 11 20.19 29.17 -10.58
N ASN A 12 19.55 29.76 -11.59
CA ASN A 12 18.09 29.83 -11.69
C ASN A 12 17.46 28.47 -12.03
N VAL A 13 18.16 27.58 -12.75
CA VAL A 13 17.78 26.17 -12.87
C VAL A 13 17.95 25.45 -11.51
N ALA A 14 18.92 25.85 -10.69
CA ALA A 14 19.07 25.41 -9.30
C ALA A 14 18.15 26.14 -8.29
N GLY A 15 17.46 27.20 -8.72
CA GLY A 15 16.52 28.00 -7.92
C GLY A 15 15.15 27.35 -7.73
N PHE A 16 14.93 26.20 -8.36
CA PHE A 16 13.91 25.27 -7.93
C PHE A 16 14.37 24.64 -6.62
N GLY A 17 13.92 25.20 -5.49
CA GLY A 17 14.25 24.66 -4.18
C GLY A 17 13.99 23.14 -4.12
N PRO A 18 14.69 22.39 -3.23
CA PRO A 18 14.59 20.93 -3.14
C PRO A 18 13.16 20.36 -3.23
N PRO A 19 12.13 20.99 -2.62
CA PRO A 19 10.75 20.52 -2.71
C PRO A 19 10.14 20.62 -4.12
N THR A 20 10.51 21.61 -4.92
CA THR A 20 9.91 21.83 -6.26
C THR A 20 10.51 20.89 -7.30
N LEU A 21 11.83 20.68 -7.30
CA LEU A 21 12.47 19.62 -8.09
C LEU A 21 12.00 18.24 -7.64
N HIS A 22 11.87 18.02 -6.33
CA HIS A 22 11.33 16.77 -5.79
C HIS A 22 9.88 16.55 -6.24
N ALA A 23 9.01 17.56 -6.14
CA ALA A 23 7.62 17.46 -6.58
C ALA A 23 7.51 17.26 -8.09
N LEU A 24 8.35 17.92 -8.89
CA LEU A 24 8.40 17.71 -10.34
C LEU A 24 8.89 16.30 -10.67
N GLY A 25 9.96 15.84 -10.03
CA GLY A 25 10.49 14.49 -10.15
C GLY A 25 9.45 13.43 -9.76
N ALA A 26 8.75 13.61 -8.64
CA ALA A 26 7.68 12.74 -8.19
C ALA A 26 6.48 12.74 -9.16
N ARG A 27 6.11 13.89 -9.74
CA ARG A 27 5.05 13.98 -10.77
C ARG A 27 5.44 13.27 -12.07
N LEU A 28 6.70 13.38 -12.50
CA LEU A 28 7.18 12.68 -13.69
C LEU A 28 7.27 11.16 -13.44
N ALA A 29 7.85 10.76 -12.30
CA ALA A 29 7.93 9.36 -11.89
C ALA A 29 6.55 8.71 -11.75
N SER A 30 5.59 9.38 -11.14
CA SER A 30 4.21 8.85 -11.00
C SER A 30 3.50 8.70 -12.34
N ARG A 31 3.70 9.63 -13.29
CA ARG A 31 3.14 9.49 -14.66
C ARG A 31 3.72 8.32 -15.42
N LEU A 32 5.03 8.07 -15.30
CA LEU A 32 5.68 6.92 -15.94
C LEU A 32 5.29 5.60 -15.27
N SER A 33 5.21 5.60 -13.94
CA SER A 33 4.86 4.41 -13.13
C SER A 33 3.46 3.88 -13.44
N SER A 34 2.49 4.77 -13.70
CA SER A 34 1.10 4.40 -13.99
C SER A 34 0.87 3.50 -15.20
N ARG A 35 1.84 3.41 -16.14
CA ARG A 35 1.72 2.58 -17.35
C ARG A 35 2.38 1.20 -17.23
N VAL A 36 3.04 0.89 -16.11
CA VAL A 36 3.92 -0.28 -16.01
C VAL A 36 3.26 -1.45 -15.28
N TYR A 37 2.21 -1.22 -14.49
CA TYR A 37 1.50 -2.27 -13.76
C TYR A 37 0.03 -1.92 -13.52
N ASN A 38 -0.82 -2.95 -13.43
CA ASN A 38 -2.26 -2.82 -13.20
C ASN A 38 -2.63 -2.80 -11.71
N LEU A 39 -1.80 -3.41 -10.85
CA LEU A 39 -2.04 -3.59 -9.43
C LEU A 39 -0.74 -3.40 -8.65
N ALA A 40 -0.73 -2.47 -7.69
CA ALA A 40 0.36 -2.33 -6.74
C ALA A 40 0.15 -3.30 -5.57
N ILE A 41 1.18 -4.06 -5.21
CA ILE A 41 1.19 -4.88 -3.99
C ILE A 41 2.44 -4.52 -3.18
N THR A 42 2.25 -4.13 -1.92
CA THR A 42 3.35 -3.72 -1.04
C THR A 42 3.38 -4.57 0.22
N ASN A 43 4.54 -5.12 0.56
CA ASN A 43 4.77 -5.83 1.82
C ASN A 43 5.79 -5.07 2.66
N VAL A 44 5.32 -4.50 3.76
CA VAL A 44 6.15 -3.71 4.69
C VAL A 44 6.15 -4.38 6.06
N PRO A 45 7.28 -5.00 6.47
CA PRO A 45 7.38 -5.61 7.80
C PRO A 45 7.16 -4.57 8.90
N GLY A 46 6.27 -4.88 9.84
CA GLY A 46 5.99 -4.05 11.00
C GLY A 46 6.49 -4.66 12.31
N PRO A 47 6.34 -3.94 13.44
CA PRO A 47 6.85 -4.35 14.75
C PRO A 47 6.24 -5.67 15.24
N GLN A 48 7.08 -6.56 15.79
CA GLN A 48 6.64 -7.87 16.32
C GLN A 48 6.40 -7.88 17.83
N GLN A 49 6.42 -6.70 18.46
CA GLN A 49 6.09 -6.50 19.86
C GLN A 49 4.79 -5.69 19.98
N PRO A 50 3.97 -5.92 21.02
CA PRO A 50 2.76 -5.13 21.26
C PRO A 50 3.08 -3.64 21.41
N LEU A 51 2.32 -2.79 20.72
CA LEU A 51 2.39 -1.33 20.84
C LEU A 51 1.19 -0.79 21.63
N TYR A 52 1.38 0.37 22.25
CA TYR A 52 0.35 1.03 23.05
C TYR A 52 0.27 2.53 22.74
N VAL A 53 -0.94 3.08 22.74
CA VAL A 53 -1.22 4.52 22.63
C VAL A 53 -2.05 4.92 23.84
N ALA A 54 -1.54 5.86 24.64
CA ALA A 54 -2.21 6.34 25.86
C ALA A 54 -2.70 5.22 26.81
N GLY A 55 -1.94 4.11 26.89
CA GLY A 55 -2.29 2.94 27.71
C GLY A 55 -3.16 1.89 27.01
N SER A 56 -3.72 2.19 25.84
CA SER A 56 -4.52 1.25 25.04
C SER A 56 -3.62 0.44 24.10
N ARG A 57 -3.81 -0.88 24.03
CA ARG A 57 -3.06 -1.77 23.13
C ARG A 57 -3.51 -1.59 21.68
N LEU A 58 -2.56 -1.48 20.76
CA LEU A 58 -2.82 -1.58 19.33
C LEU A 58 -3.15 -3.04 18.99
N LEU A 59 -4.32 -3.28 18.41
CA LEU A 59 -4.81 -4.64 18.10
C LEU A 59 -4.49 -5.08 16.67
N ALA A 60 -4.54 -4.14 15.73
CA ALA A 60 -4.33 -4.38 14.31
C ALA A 60 -3.68 -3.16 13.65
N SER A 61 -2.96 -3.39 12.55
CA SER A 61 -2.33 -2.33 11.76
C SER A 61 -2.59 -2.59 10.28
N TYR A 62 -3.52 -1.86 9.68
CA TYR A 62 -3.84 -1.98 8.25
C TYR A 62 -3.15 -0.86 7.45
N PRO A 63 -2.25 -1.18 6.50
CA PRO A 63 -1.61 -0.15 5.71
C PRO A 63 -2.60 0.45 4.70
N VAL A 64 -2.55 1.75 4.45
CA VAL A 64 -3.35 2.39 3.39
C VAL A 64 -2.41 2.93 2.32
N MET A 65 -2.44 2.33 1.13
CA MET A 65 -1.58 2.73 0.02
C MET A 65 -2.33 3.71 -0.89
N PRO A 66 -1.79 4.90 -1.18
CA PRO A 66 -2.45 5.85 -2.05
C PRO A 66 -2.51 5.33 -3.49
N LEU A 67 -3.63 5.56 -4.17
CA LEU A 67 -3.77 5.26 -5.59
C LEU A 67 -3.08 6.36 -6.40
N THR A 68 -2.19 5.97 -7.32
CA THR A 68 -1.64 6.91 -8.30
C THR A 68 -2.52 7.00 -9.54
N LYS A 69 -2.26 7.98 -10.41
CA LYS A 69 -3.07 8.18 -11.63
C LYS A 69 -3.14 6.87 -12.44
N ASN A 70 -4.32 6.50 -12.94
CA ASN A 70 -4.58 5.26 -13.69
C ASN A 70 -4.43 3.94 -12.89
N GLN A 71 -4.47 3.99 -11.56
CA GLN A 71 -4.58 2.80 -10.72
C GLN A 71 -5.95 2.73 -10.08
N ALA A 72 -6.65 1.62 -10.33
CA ALA A 72 -7.97 1.37 -9.76
C ALA A 72 -7.89 0.70 -8.39
N MET A 73 -6.79 0.01 -8.07
CA MET A 73 -6.64 -0.77 -6.84
C MET A 73 -5.17 -0.92 -6.41
N SER A 74 -4.95 -1.08 -5.10
CA SER A 74 -3.68 -1.48 -4.49
C SER A 74 -3.93 -2.43 -3.29
N ILE A 75 -2.95 -3.28 -2.99
CA ILE A 75 -2.98 -4.21 -1.87
C ILE A 75 -1.77 -3.94 -0.95
N GLY A 76 -2.04 -3.75 0.33
CA GLY A 76 -1.00 -3.54 1.34
C GLY A 76 -0.94 -4.72 2.31
N LEU A 77 0.27 -5.10 2.70
CA LEU A 77 0.53 -6.09 3.73
C LEU A 77 1.48 -5.51 4.76
N THR A 78 1.16 -5.71 6.04
CA THR A 78 2.09 -5.45 7.13
C THR A 78 1.99 -6.51 8.21
N SER A 79 3.12 -6.83 8.83
CA SER A 79 3.17 -7.76 9.96
C SER A 79 3.12 -6.99 11.28
N TYR A 80 2.32 -7.43 12.24
CA TYR A 80 2.28 -6.83 13.57
C TYR A 80 1.97 -7.90 14.62
N ASP A 81 2.75 -7.93 15.70
CA ASP A 81 2.52 -8.81 16.88
C ASP A 81 2.24 -10.28 16.52
N GLY A 82 3.04 -10.86 15.62
CA GLY A 82 2.91 -12.23 15.14
C GLY A 82 1.80 -12.47 14.10
N GLY A 83 1.00 -11.45 13.77
CA GLY A 83 -0.01 -11.48 12.71
C GLY A 83 0.45 -10.80 11.42
N VAL A 84 -0.25 -11.08 10.33
CA VAL A 84 -0.15 -10.35 9.05
C VAL A 84 -1.51 -9.74 8.74
N PHE A 85 -1.50 -8.45 8.48
CA PHE A 85 -2.68 -7.64 8.19
C PHE A 85 -2.63 -7.22 6.73
N VAL A 86 -3.71 -7.52 6.00
CA VAL A 86 -3.85 -7.25 4.57
C VAL A 86 -4.93 -6.21 4.37
N SER A 87 -4.69 -5.24 3.51
CA SER A 87 -5.63 -4.20 3.12
C SER A 87 -5.78 -4.16 1.61
N VAL A 88 -6.97 -3.78 1.14
CA VAL A 88 -7.25 -3.48 -0.26
C VAL A 88 -7.77 -2.05 -0.32
N ASN A 89 -7.09 -1.20 -1.07
CA ASN A 89 -7.54 0.16 -1.34
C ASN A 89 -7.92 0.28 -2.81
N ALA A 90 -9.10 0.78 -3.12
CA ALA A 90 -9.60 0.84 -4.48
C ALA A 90 -10.45 2.09 -4.74
N ASP A 91 -10.41 2.57 -5.98
CA ASP A 91 -11.29 3.62 -6.46
C ASP A 91 -12.69 3.04 -6.68
N ARG A 92 -13.65 3.54 -5.89
CA ARG A 92 -15.05 3.08 -5.88
C ARG A 92 -15.71 3.19 -7.25
N ASP A 93 -15.37 4.19 -8.06
CA ASP A 93 -15.98 4.38 -9.38
C ASP A 93 -15.38 3.43 -10.42
N SER A 94 -14.12 3.05 -10.24
CA SER A 94 -13.36 2.19 -11.15
C SER A 94 -13.52 0.70 -10.84
N VAL A 95 -13.72 0.31 -9.58
CA VAL A 95 -13.86 -1.10 -9.14
C VAL A 95 -15.20 -1.31 -8.45
N ARG A 96 -16.19 -1.78 -9.21
CA ARG A 96 -17.57 -1.96 -8.72
C ARG A 96 -17.80 -3.29 -8.00
N ASP A 97 -16.95 -4.27 -8.28
CA ASP A 97 -16.96 -5.66 -7.81
C ASP A 97 -15.87 -5.92 -6.75
N LEU A 98 -15.50 -4.89 -5.99
CA LEU A 98 -14.46 -4.98 -4.96
C LEU A 98 -14.76 -6.06 -3.92
N ALA A 99 -16.04 -6.21 -3.53
CA ALA A 99 -16.47 -7.22 -2.57
C ALA A 99 -16.26 -8.65 -3.12
N ASP A 100 -16.57 -8.88 -4.40
CA ASP A 100 -16.37 -10.18 -5.05
C ASP A 100 -14.88 -10.50 -5.15
N PHE A 101 -14.04 -9.52 -5.51
CA PHE A 101 -12.58 -9.67 -5.52
C PHE A 101 -12.03 -10.08 -4.14
N VAL A 102 -12.47 -9.40 -3.07
CA VAL A 102 -12.07 -9.74 -1.69
C VAL A 102 -12.59 -11.14 -1.31
N GLY A 103 -13.78 -11.53 -1.76
CA GLY A 103 -14.31 -12.88 -1.62
C GLY A 103 -13.39 -13.93 -2.25
N CYS A 104 -13.04 -13.77 -3.54
CA CYS A 104 -12.13 -14.67 -4.24
C CYS A 104 -10.73 -14.73 -3.60
N MET A 105 -10.23 -13.60 -3.06
CA MET A 105 -8.98 -13.59 -2.30
C MET A 105 -9.04 -14.46 -1.04
N ARG A 106 -10.15 -14.39 -0.29
CA ARG A 106 -10.38 -15.21 0.91
C ARG A 106 -10.46 -16.69 0.55
N GLU A 107 -11.23 -17.03 -0.49
CA GLU A 107 -11.34 -18.40 -1.01
C GLU A 107 -9.97 -18.96 -1.43
N SER A 108 -9.21 -18.20 -2.22
CA SER A 108 -7.86 -18.59 -2.66
C SER A 108 -6.91 -18.84 -1.47
N LEU A 109 -7.00 -18.02 -0.42
CA LEU A 109 -6.21 -18.21 0.80
C LEU A 109 -6.61 -19.49 1.54
N ASP A 110 -7.91 -19.79 1.62
CA ASP A 110 -8.40 -21.01 2.25
C ASP A 110 -7.99 -22.26 1.47
N GLU A 111 -8.02 -22.22 0.13
CA GLU A 111 -7.47 -23.29 -0.72
C GLU A 111 -5.98 -23.51 -0.45
N LEU A 112 -5.18 -22.44 -0.45
CA LEU A 112 -3.74 -22.51 -0.14
C LEU A 112 -3.48 -23.05 1.26
N ARG A 113 -4.30 -22.68 2.24
CA ARG A 113 -4.20 -23.17 3.63
C ARG A 113 -4.51 -24.66 3.70
N GLN A 114 -5.52 -25.14 2.98
CA GLN A 114 -5.84 -26.57 2.90
C GLN A 114 -4.68 -27.34 2.28
N ALA A 115 -4.14 -26.87 1.16
CA ALA A 115 -2.98 -27.50 0.51
C ALA A 115 -1.73 -27.49 1.42
N ALA A 116 -1.41 -26.36 2.05
CA ALA A 116 -0.24 -26.22 2.91
C ALA A 116 -0.29 -27.09 4.17
N ARG A 117 -1.49 -27.35 4.71
CA ARG A 117 -1.69 -28.29 5.82
C ARG A 117 -1.23 -29.71 5.46
N LEU A 118 -1.52 -30.15 4.24
CA LEU A 118 -1.14 -31.47 3.74
C LEU A 118 0.38 -31.63 3.60
N VAL A 119 1.09 -30.53 3.34
CA VAL A 119 2.54 -30.55 3.07
C VAL A 119 3.39 -30.25 4.30
N THR A 120 2.99 -29.28 5.12
CA THR A 120 3.86 -28.69 6.17
C THR A 120 3.41 -29.00 7.60
N GLY A 121 2.17 -29.48 7.78
CA GLY A 121 1.53 -29.61 9.10
C GLY A 121 1.29 -28.28 9.84
N ARG A 122 1.72 -27.14 9.28
CA ARG A 122 1.50 -25.80 9.87
C ARG A 122 0.10 -25.31 9.54
N VAL A 123 -0.55 -24.68 10.51
CA VAL A 123 -1.88 -24.10 10.36
C VAL A 123 -1.77 -22.59 10.41
N LEU A 124 -2.04 -21.93 9.28
CA LEU A 124 -2.35 -20.50 9.29
C LEU A 124 -3.68 -20.29 10.03
N ARG A 125 -3.76 -19.29 10.91
CA ARG A 125 -4.99 -18.87 11.58
C ARG A 125 -5.45 -17.53 10.99
N ILE A 126 -6.70 -17.48 10.55
CA ILE A 126 -7.34 -16.21 10.18
C ILE A 126 -7.75 -15.52 11.48
N ILE A 127 -7.29 -14.28 11.66
CA ILE A 127 -7.69 -13.42 12.77
C ILE A 127 -8.95 -12.69 12.30
N PRO A 128 -10.11 -12.85 12.97
CA PRO A 128 -11.30 -12.08 12.64
C PRO A 128 -10.97 -10.59 12.78
N SER A 129 -11.37 -9.78 11.79
CA SER A 129 -11.47 -8.33 12.00
C SER A 129 -12.66 -8.07 12.93
N ASP A 130 -12.50 -7.16 13.90
CA ASP A 130 -13.61 -6.68 14.73
C ASP A 130 -14.60 -5.83 13.93
N ASP A 131 -14.16 -5.30 12.78
CA ASP A 131 -15.03 -4.81 11.71
C ASP A 131 -15.78 -6.03 11.17
N GLY A 132 -17.11 -6.04 11.30
CA GLY A 132 -17.97 -7.14 10.87
C GLY A 132 -17.71 -7.59 9.42
N PRO A 133 -18.26 -8.73 8.98
CA PRO A 133 -17.90 -9.39 7.71
C PRO A 133 -17.98 -8.52 6.44
N ASP A 134 -18.66 -7.37 6.51
CA ASP A 134 -19.05 -6.53 5.38
C ASP A 134 -18.51 -5.08 5.40
N GLU A 135 -17.72 -4.66 6.42
CA GLU A 135 -17.26 -3.27 6.49
C GLU A 135 -15.94 -3.09 5.74
N VAL A 136 -16.04 -2.95 4.42
CA VAL A 136 -14.95 -2.38 3.61
C VAL A 136 -14.78 -0.92 4.04
N SER A 137 -13.80 -0.65 4.89
CA SER A 137 -13.45 0.72 5.26
C SER A 137 -12.94 1.46 4.02
N VAL A 138 -13.83 2.23 3.40
CA VAL A 138 -13.52 3.08 2.24
C VAL A 138 -12.93 4.37 2.76
N SER A 139 -11.62 4.56 2.57
CA SER A 139 -10.94 5.85 2.72
C SER A 139 -10.77 6.54 1.38
#